data_AF-A0A2G4FNP1-F1
#
_entry.id   AF-A0A2G4FNP1-F1
#
_cell.length_a   1.000
_cell.length_b   1.000
_cell.length_c   1.000
_cell.angle_alpha   90.00
_cell.angle_beta   90.00
_cell.angle_gamma   90.00
#
_symmetry.space_group_name_H-M   'P 1'
#
loop_
_entity.id
_entity.type
_entity.pdbx_description
1 polymer ?
#
loop_
_entity_poly.entity_id
_entity_poly.type
_entity_poly.pdbx_seq_one_letter_code
_entity_poly.pdbx_strand_id
1 'polypeptide(L)'
;TLQNILNKGLILAGQEGLSESNYKSFGADQNWNFKILPKADVKYPMVGLASMLAKWMRERLMKQFNSYWAEQVPGIEPTAGYPGDAPRFYELIKDKAAALGLTKEKVWRSR
;
A
#
# COMPACT_ATOMS: atom_id res chain seq x y z
N THR A 1 -10.42 14.18 0.67
CA THR A 1 -11.40 13.69 1.68
C THR A 1 -12.23 12.58 1.08
N LEU A 2 -12.87 11.73 1.90
CA LEU A 2 -13.76 10.65 1.41
C LEU A 2 -14.82 11.16 0.40
N GLN A 3 -15.28 12.40 0.61
CA GLN A 3 -16.17 13.13 -0.30
C GLN A 3 -15.63 13.27 -1.73
N ASN A 4 -14.32 13.52 -1.87
CA ASN A 4 -13.68 13.69 -3.18
C ASN A 4 -13.48 12.34 -3.91
N ILE A 5 -13.45 11.23 -3.17
CA ILE A 5 -13.21 9.89 -3.74
C ILE A 5 -14.52 9.29 -4.28
N LEU A 6 -15.63 9.47 -3.56
CA LEU A 6 -16.92 8.86 -3.93
C LEU A 6 -17.72 9.68 -4.96
N ASN A 7 -17.25 10.89 -5.30
CA ASN A 7 -17.54 11.78 -6.43
C ASN A 7 -18.99 11.96 -6.95
N LYS A 8 -20.02 11.33 -6.35
CA LYS A 8 -21.44 11.41 -6.73
C LYS A 8 -22.40 11.02 -5.59
N GLY A 9 -22.17 11.53 -4.37
CA GLY A 9 -23.08 11.28 -3.26
C GLY A 9 -22.85 12.14 -2.02
N LEU A 10 -23.87 12.26 -1.18
CA LEU A 10 -23.77 12.89 0.14
C LEU A 10 -23.13 11.90 1.11
N ILE A 11 -22.05 12.29 1.78
CA ILE A 11 -21.47 11.50 2.87
C ILE A 11 -21.91 12.11 4.20
N LEU A 12 -22.60 11.32 5.01
CA LEU A 12 -22.90 11.63 6.39
C LEU A 12 -21.89 10.92 7.29
N ALA A 13 -21.05 11.71 7.96
CA ALA A 13 -20.26 11.22 9.09
C ALA A 13 -21.20 10.95 10.27
N GLY A 14 -21.09 9.79 10.90
CA GLY A 14 -21.78 9.51 12.16
C GLY A 14 -20.84 9.75 13.34
N GLN A 15 -20.33 8.68 13.93
CA GLN A 15 -19.30 8.76 14.96
C GLN A 15 -17.93 8.88 14.29
N GLU A 16 -17.10 9.81 14.74
CA GLU A 16 -15.67 9.88 14.40
C GLU A 16 -14.84 9.83 15.68
N GLY A 17 -14.02 8.80 15.82
CA GLY A 17 -13.21 8.60 17.00
C GLY A 17 -12.03 7.68 16.74
N LEU A 18 -11.10 7.63 17.68
CA LEU A 18 -9.88 6.81 17.56
C LEU A 18 -10.18 5.31 17.49
N SER A 19 -11.28 4.86 18.12
CA SER A 19 -11.67 3.46 18.18
C SER A 19 -12.58 3.03 17.03
N GLU A 20 -13.41 3.95 16.51
CA GLU A 20 -14.32 3.73 15.39
C GLU A 20 -14.67 5.06 14.73
N SER A 21 -14.58 5.10 13.41
CA SER A 21 -15.22 6.12 12.58
C SER A 21 -16.18 5.47 11.60
N ASN A 22 -17.40 6.00 11.50
CA ASN A 22 -18.42 5.48 10.60
C ASN A 22 -18.98 6.56 9.67
N TYR A 23 -19.26 6.14 8.44
CA TYR A 23 -19.74 7.01 7.39
C TYR A 23 -20.83 6.31 6.61
N LYS A 24 -21.86 7.05 6.23
CA LYS A 24 -22.87 6.59 5.29
C LYS A 24 -22.77 7.45 4.05
N SER A 25 -22.64 6.82 2.89
CA SER A 25 -22.79 7.52 1.61
C SER A 25 -24.17 7.27 1.06
N PHE A 26 -24.78 8.33 0.55
CA PHE A 26 -26.02 8.32 -0.19
C PHE A 26 -25.71 8.78 -1.61
N GLY A 27 -25.54 7.82 -2.51
CA GLY A 27 -25.37 8.05 -3.94
C GLY A 27 -26.68 7.82 -4.70
N ALA A 28 -26.77 8.33 -5.92
CA ALA A 28 -27.95 8.16 -6.78
C ALA A 28 -28.26 6.66 -7.08
N ASP A 29 -27.21 5.83 -7.15
CA ASP A 29 -27.33 4.42 -7.57
C ASP A 29 -27.18 3.42 -6.41
N GLN A 30 -26.44 3.78 -5.34
CA GLN A 30 -26.22 2.89 -4.22
C GLN A 30 -25.82 3.63 -2.94
N ASN A 31 -26.28 3.10 -1.81
CA ASN A 31 -25.90 3.56 -0.48
C ASN A 31 -24.84 2.63 0.12
N TRP A 32 -23.77 3.19 0.66
CA TRP A 32 -22.69 2.43 1.31
C TRP A 32 -22.51 2.84 2.75
N ASN A 33 -22.20 1.85 3.60
CA ASN A 33 -21.76 2.08 4.97
C ASN A 33 -20.27 1.77 5.07
N PHE A 34 -19.48 2.73 5.51
CA PHE A 34 -18.06 2.57 5.78
C PHE A 34 -17.80 2.57 7.27
N LYS A 35 -16.95 1.65 7.72
CA LYS A 35 -16.39 1.65 9.07
C LYS A 35 -14.87 1.60 8.99
N ILE A 36 -14.24 2.52 9.69
CA ILE A 36 -12.79 2.58 9.86
C ILE A 36 -12.51 2.21 11.30
N LEU A 37 -11.75 1.13 11.48
CA LEU A 37 -11.50 0.51 12.78
C LEU A 37 -10.02 0.13 12.89
N PRO A 38 -9.33 0.49 13.99
CA PRO A 38 -8.05 -0.10 14.31
C PRO A 38 -8.18 -1.62 14.46
N LYS A 39 -7.24 -2.38 13.89
CA LYS A 39 -7.19 -3.85 13.96
C LYS A 39 -8.49 -4.52 13.47
N ALA A 40 -9.11 -3.97 12.43
CA ALA A 40 -10.31 -4.53 11.81
C ALA A 40 -10.09 -5.96 11.29
N ASP A 41 -8.87 -6.30 10.90
CA ASP A 41 -8.46 -7.63 10.43
C ASP A 41 -8.56 -8.72 11.49
N VAL A 42 -8.52 -8.38 12.78
CA VAL A 42 -8.75 -9.33 13.89
C VAL A 42 -10.24 -9.48 14.20
N LYS A 43 -11.05 -8.47 13.88
CA LYS A 43 -12.47 -8.41 14.25
C LYS A 43 -13.41 -8.88 13.14
N TYR A 44 -13.02 -8.72 11.87
CA TYR A 44 -13.87 -9.01 10.70
C TYR A 44 -13.18 -10.02 9.79
N PRO A 45 -13.73 -11.23 9.60
CA PRO A 45 -13.10 -12.29 8.82
C PRO A 45 -12.73 -11.89 7.38
N MET A 46 -13.60 -11.13 6.70
CA MET A 46 -13.33 -10.68 5.33
C MET A 46 -12.17 -9.66 5.26
N VAL A 47 -12.05 -8.80 6.27
CA VAL A 47 -10.90 -7.88 6.38
C VAL A 47 -9.64 -8.64 6.73
N GLY A 48 -9.74 -9.65 7.61
CA GLY A 48 -8.67 -10.59 7.92
C GLY A 48 -8.14 -11.30 6.67
N LEU A 49 -9.02 -11.88 5.86
CA LEU A 49 -8.67 -12.53 4.61
C LEU A 49 -8.00 -11.56 3.62
N ALA A 50 -8.58 -10.37 3.42
CA ALA A 50 -7.98 -9.35 2.57
C ALA A 50 -6.57 -8.95 3.05
N SER A 51 -6.39 -8.83 4.37
CA SER A 51 -5.11 -8.52 5.02
C SER A 51 -4.07 -9.63 4.81
N MET A 52 -4.48 -10.90 4.89
CA MET A 52 -3.62 -12.05 4.60
C MET A 52 -3.19 -12.08 3.13
N LEU A 53 -4.14 -11.92 2.20
CA LEU A 53 -3.86 -11.89 0.77
C LEU A 53 -2.91 -10.75 0.40
N ALA A 54 -3.11 -9.55 0.95
CA ALA A 54 -2.23 -8.41 0.71
C ALA A 54 -0.79 -8.68 1.19
N LYS A 55 -0.62 -9.29 2.37
CA LYS A 55 0.70 -9.67 2.90
C LYS A 55 1.36 -10.74 2.04
N TRP A 56 0.61 -11.76 1.63
CA TRP A 56 1.12 -12.80 0.74
C TRP A 56 1.56 -12.22 -0.61
N MET A 57 0.74 -11.37 -1.23
CA MET A 57 1.10 -10.69 -2.49
C MET A 57 2.36 -9.84 -2.32
N ARG A 58 2.47 -9.09 -1.22
CA ARG A 58 3.69 -8.31 -0.92
C ARG A 58 4.92 -9.21 -0.88
N GLU A 59 4.87 -10.35 -0.21
CA GLU A 59 6.01 -11.28 -0.15
C GLU A 59 6.41 -11.80 -1.53
N ARG A 60 5.43 -12.16 -2.37
CA ARG A 60 5.68 -12.60 -3.75
C ARG A 60 6.33 -11.50 -4.59
N LEU A 61 5.81 -10.28 -4.52
CA LEU A 61 6.34 -9.12 -5.25
C LEU A 61 7.75 -8.75 -4.77
N MET A 62 8.02 -8.78 -3.47
CA MET A 62 9.36 -8.51 -2.93
C MET A 62 10.39 -9.56 -3.37
N LYS A 63 10.00 -10.84 -3.43
CA LYS A 63 10.88 -11.89 -3.97
C LYS A 63 11.22 -11.63 -5.43
N GLN A 64 10.23 -11.30 -6.26
CA GLN A 64 10.45 -11.00 -7.67
C GLN A 64 11.31 -9.74 -7.85
N PHE A 65 11.06 -8.71 -7.05
CA PHE A 65 11.82 -7.46 -7.07
C PHE A 65 13.30 -7.70 -6.73
N ASN A 66 13.58 -8.46 -5.67
CA ASN A 66 14.96 -8.80 -5.30
C ASN A 66 15.64 -9.67 -6.37
N SER A 67 14.93 -10.64 -6.94
CA SER A 67 15.45 -11.47 -8.04
C SER A 67 15.86 -10.64 -9.24
N TYR A 68 14.98 -9.72 -9.67
CA TYR A 68 15.26 -8.83 -10.80
C TYR A 68 16.52 -8.01 -10.57
N TRP A 69 16.68 -7.41 -9.39
CA TRP A 69 17.86 -6.58 -9.10
C TRP A 69 19.14 -7.40 -8.91
N ALA A 70 19.04 -8.65 -8.42
CA ALA A 70 20.20 -9.54 -8.35
C ALA A 70 20.75 -9.91 -9.72
N GLU A 71 19.90 -9.99 -10.75
CA GLU A 71 20.34 -10.17 -12.14
C GLU A 71 21.03 -8.92 -12.70
N GLN A 72 20.60 -7.73 -12.29
CA GLN A 72 21.16 -6.45 -12.76
C GLN A 72 22.44 -6.03 -12.03
N VAL A 73 22.52 -6.37 -10.74
CA VAL A 73 23.63 -6.06 -9.83
C VAL A 73 24.03 -7.34 -9.10
N PRO A 74 24.99 -8.12 -9.67
CA PRO A 74 25.41 -9.38 -9.07
C PRO A 74 25.94 -9.20 -7.64
N GLY A 75 25.46 -10.04 -6.72
CA GLY A 75 25.87 -10.01 -5.31
C GLY A 75 25.18 -8.96 -4.44
N ILE A 76 24.14 -8.29 -4.94
CA ILE A 76 23.36 -7.35 -4.12
C ILE A 76 22.59 -8.08 -3.01
N GLU A 77 22.74 -7.61 -1.78
CA GLU A 77 21.96 -8.10 -0.64
C GLU A 77 20.49 -7.69 -0.78
N PRO A 78 19.54 -8.64 -0.61
CA PRO A 78 18.12 -8.39 -0.79
C PRO A 78 17.60 -7.32 0.19
N THR A 79 16.51 -6.67 -0.19
CA THR A 79 15.82 -5.68 0.65
C THR A 79 14.47 -6.19 1.14
N ALA A 80 14.10 -5.76 2.35
CA ALA A 80 12.76 -5.92 2.89
C ALA A 80 11.81 -4.78 2.51
N GLY A 81 12.31 -3.73 1.83
CA GLY A 81 11.52 -2.59 1.36
C GLY A 81 11.01 -1.66 2.47
N TYR A 82 11.58 -1.74 3.68
CA TYR A 82 11.25 -0.85 4.79
C TYR A 82 12.07 0.45 4.75
N PRO A 83 11.56 1.58 5.28
CA PRO A 83 12.27 2.86 5.24
C PRO A 83 13.69 2.84 5.82
N GLY A 84 13.98 1.95 6.77
CA GLY A 84 15.33 1.81 7.33
C GLY A 84 16.33 1.14 6.37
N ASP A 85 15.87 0.26 5.49
CA ASP A 85 16.71 -0.53 4.59
C ASP A 85 16.68 -0.02 3.14
N ALA A 86 15.58 0.62 2.75
CA ALA A 86 15.39 1.16 1.40
C ALA A 86 16.53 2.09 0.93
N PRO A 87 17.10 3.01 1.76
CA PRO A 87 18.19 3.89 1.32
C PRO A 87 19.43 3.09 0.90
N ARG A 88 19.84 2.11 1.72
CA ARG A 88 20.97 1.22 1.42
C ARG A 88 20.76 0.54 0.08
N PHE A 89 19.60 -0.09 -0.11
CA PHE A 89 19.31 -0.82 -1.33
C PHE A 89 19.30 0.10 -2.56
N TYR A 90 18.67 1.27 -2.46
CA TYR A 90 18.62 2.24 -3.55
C TYR A 90 20.02 2.70 -3.99
N GLU A 91 20.91 2.99 -3.04
CA GLU A 91 22.29 3.39 -3.35
C GLU A 91 23.05 2.32 -4.15
N LEU A 92 22.76 1.03 -3.91
CA LEU A 92 23.38 -0.08 -4.63
C LEU A 92 22.84 -0.26 -6.05
N ILE A 93 21.59 0.14 -6.30
CA ILE A 93 20.95 -0.02 -7.63
C ILE A 93 20.93 1.27 -8.46
N LYS A 94 21.19 2.44 -7.88
CA LYS A 94 20.93 3.75 -8.52
C LYS A 94 21.61 3.91 -9.87
N ASP A 95 22.86 3.47 -10.01
CA ASP A 95 23.63 3.63 -11.25
C ASP A 95 23.03 2.74 -12.35
N LYS A 96 22.64 1.52 -11.97
CA LYS A 96 22.01 0.58 -12.89
C LYS A 96 20.57 0.97 -13.22
N ALA A 97 19.84 1.51 -12.25
CA ALA A 97 18.51 2.07 -12.43
C ALA A 97 18.53 3.25 -13.41
N ALA A 98 19.49 4.16 -13.27
CA ALA A 98 19.70 5.27 -14.20
C ALA A 98 20.01 4.77 -15.63
N ALA A 99 20.88 3.76 -15.76
CA ALA A 99 21.18 3.13 -17.05
C ALA A 99 19.95 2.46 -17.70
N LEU A 100 18.98 2.00 -16.90
CA LEU A 100 17.70 1.44 -17.35
C LEU A 100 16.61 2.51 -17.59
N GLY A 101 16.92 3.80 -17.43
CA GLY A 101 15.95 4.89 -17.57
C GLY A 101 14.91 4.95 -16.44
N LEU A 102 15.21 4.34 -15.29
CA LEU A 102 14.36 4.36 -14.11
C LEU A 102 14.72 5.56 -13.24
N THR A 103 13.77 6.48 -13.07
CA THR A 103 13.91 7.59 -12.13
C THR A 103 13.67 7.11 -10.69
N LYS A 104 14.15 7.87 -9.72
CA LYS A 104 14.00 7.55 -8.29
C LYS A 104 12.54 7.31 -7.92
N GLU A 105 11.61 8.10 -8.45
CA GLU A 105 10.18 8.08 -8.13
C GLU A 105 9.48 6.82 -8.65
N LYS A 106 10.05 6.16 -9.68
CA LYS A 106 9.55 4.89 -10.19
C LYS A 106 9.97 3.70 -9.32
N VAL A 107 11.10 3.83 -8.62
CA VAL A 107 11.66 2.77 -7.76
C VAL A 107 11.25 2.99 -6.31
N TRP A 108 11.19 4.25 -5.89
CA TRP A 108 10.97 4.69 -4.53
C TRP A 108 9.58 5.31 -4.38
N ARG A 109 8.78 4.76 -3.46
CA ARG A 109 7.48 5.34 -3.14
C ARG A 109 7.63 6.62 -2.31
N SER A 110 7.43 7.78 -2.93
CA SER A 110 7.26 9.07 -2.27
C SER A 110 5.90 9.12 -1.56
N ARG A 111 5.83 9.78 -0.39
CA ARG A 111 4.56 10.04 0.31
C ARG A 111 3.90 11.31 -0.21
#